data_AF-A0A285NHU8-F1
#
_entry.id   AF-A0A285NHU8-F1
#
_cell.length_a   1.000
_cell.length_b   1.000
_cell.length_c   1.000
_cell.angle_alpha   90.00
_cell.angle_beta   90.00
_cell.angle_gamma   90.00
#
_symmetry.space_group_name_H-M   'P 1'
#
loop_
_entity.id
_entity.type
_entity.pdbx_description
1 polymer ?
#
loop_
_entity_poly.entity_id
_entity_poly.type
_entity_poly.pdbx_seq_one_letter_code
_entity_poly.pdbx_strand_id
1 'polypeptide(L)'
;MGIDMLKNGAKYYLSFIPPSKANRVKINSRAFTKSGKRYIVPKDVSIKINKAIWELQQQHRGNPIDLPVSVEILFILPDRRRRDLDNIMKTLGDCMVYAGIIKDDNLIYRQTLEKRIIKGEEGVIIDIFPFDEKEINRKIIDKLKRYKEKIDGI
;
A
#
# COMPACT_ATOMS: atom_id res chain seq x y z
N MET A 1 -13.70 21.95 -6.02
CA MET A 1 -14.50 20.71 -6.21
C MET A 1 -13.89 19.46 -5.52
N GLY A 2 -12.63 19.47 -5.04
CA GLY A 2 -11.97 18.26 -4.50
C GLY A 2 -12.09 18.00 -2.99
N ILE A 3 -12.66 18.91 -2.20
CA ILE A 3 -12.67 18.79 -0.71
C ILE A 3 -13.93 18.07 -0.20
N ASP A 4 -15.03 18.12 -0.94
CA ASP A 4 -16.33 17.60 -0.47
C ASP A 4 -16.48 16.07 -0.65
N MET A 5 -15.73 15.46 -1.58
CA MET A 5 -15.73 14.00 -1.78
C MET A 5 -15.11 13.21 -0.63
N LEU A 6 -14.21 13.82 0.15
CA LEU A 6 -13.51 13.13 1.23
C LEU A 6 -14.24 13.15 2.58
N LYS A 7 -15.33 13.92 2.73
CA LYS A 7 -16.14 13.89 3.98
C LYS A 7 -16.77 12.52 4.23
N ASN A 8 -17.05 11.75 3.17
CA ASN A 8 -17.64 10.41 3.25
C ASN A 8 -16.61 9.28 3.01
N GLY A 9 -15.33 9.62 2.80
CA GLY A 9 -14.29 8.68 2.37
C GLY A 9 -14.38 8.31 0.88
N ALA A 10 -13.23 8.03 0.26
CA ALA A 10 -13.15 7.55 -1.12
C ALA A 10 -12.90 6.04 -1.15
N LYS A 11 -13.63 5.32 -2.00
CA LYS A 11 -13.55 3.86 -2.10
C LYS A 11 -13.12 3.42 -3.49
N TYR A 12 -12.18 2.48 -3.55
CA TYR A 12 -11.67 1.89 -4.78
C TYR A 12 -11.59 0.37 -4.65
N TYR A 13 -11.56 -0.30 -5.79
CA TYR A 13 -11.46 -1.75 -5.89
C TYR A 13 -10.49 -2.18 -6.99
N LEU A 14 -9.82 -3.32 -6.79
CA LEU A 14 -9.09 -4.03 -7.84
C LEU A 14 -9.63 -5.44 -7.98
N SER A 15 -9.78 -5.89 -9.24
CA SER A 15 -10.30 -7.22 -9.59
C SER A 15 -9.37 -8.37 -9.19
N PHE A 16 -8.17 -8.06 -8.73
CA PHE A 16 -7.09 -9.01 -8.48
C PHE A 16 -6.09 -8.42 -7.49
N ILE A 17 -5.18 -9.26 -7.00
CA ILE A 17 -4.11 -8.82 -6.10
C ILE A 17 -2.89 -8.40 -6.93
N PRO A 18 -2.42 -7.14 -6.84
CA PRO A 18 -1.21 -6.70 -7.52
C PRO A 18 0.02 -7.54 -7.14
N PRO A 19 1.02 -7.66 -8.04
CA PRO A 19 2.25 -8.37 -7.71
C PRO A 19 2.98 -7.66 -6.57
N SER A 20 3.51 -8.44 -5.61
CA SER A 20 4.39 -7.89 -4.58
C SER A 20 5.62 -7.22 -5.21
N LYS A 21 6.13 -6.14 -4.60
CA LYS A 21 7.31 -5.41 -5.11
C LYS A 21 8.55 -6.32 -5.23
N ALA A 22 8.69 -7.30 -4.34
CA ALA A 22 9.73 -8.32 -4.40
C ALA A 22 9.66 -9.20 -5.66
N ASN A 23 8.51 -9.33 -6.30
CA ASN A 23 8.34 -10.10 -7.54
C ASN A 23 8.88 -9.39 -8.79
N ARG A 24 9.44 -8.18 -8.67
CA ARG A 24 10.10 -7.46 -9.79
C ARG A 24 11.45 -8.07 -10.19
N VAL A 25 11.95 -9.06 -9.45
CA VAL A 25 13.22 -9.73 -9.74
C VAL A 25 13.09 -11.26 -9.67
N LYS A 26 13.97 -11.97 -10.37
CA LYS A 26 14.15 -13.42 -10.30
C LYS A 26 15.64 -13.76 -10.16
N ILE A 27 15.94 -14.82 -9.42
CA ILE A 27 17.31 -15.31 -9.29
C ILE A 27 17.61 -16.19 -10.50
N ASN A 28 18.65 -15.84 -11.25
CA ASN A 28 19.18 -16.71 -12.31
C ASN A 28 20.02 -17.82 -11.65
N SER A 29 19.46 -19.03 -11.60
CA SER A 29 20.13 -20.20 -11.01
C SER A 29 21.29 -20.73 -11.84
N ARG A 30 21.40 -20.33 -13.11
CA ARG A 30 22.40 -20.82 -14.07
C ARG A 30 23.61 -19.90 -14.21
N ALA A 31 23.58 -18.72 -13.58
CA ALA A 31 24.66 -17.73 -13.70
C ALA A 31 25.14 -17.29 -12.31
N PHE A 32 26.47 -17.27 -12.15
CA PHE A 32 27.16 -16.82 -10.95
C PHE A 32 27.98 -15.57 -11.25
N THR A 33 27.92 -14.59 -10.37
CA THR A 33 28.83 -13.44 -10.32
C THR A 33 30.27 -13.93 -10.14
N LYS A 34 31.25 -13.07 -10.46
CA LYS A 34 32.68 -13.38 -10.24
C LYS A 34 33.00 -13.76 -8.78
N SER A 35 32.18 -13.32 -7.83
CA SER A 35 32.29 -13.60 -6.39
C SER A 35 31.51 -14.85 -5.94
N GLY A 36 30.95 -15.65 -6.86
CA GLY A 36 30.21 -16.88 -6.56
C GLY A 36 28.75 -16.67 -6.10
N LYS A 37 28.25 -15.44 -6.05
CA LYS A 37 26.83 -15.14 -5.75
C LYS A 37 25.97 -15.30 -6.99
N ARG A 38 24.71 -15.72 -6.85
CA ARG A 38 23.75 -15.84 -7.98
C ARG A 38 23.36 -14.46 -8.53
N TYR A 39 23.11 -14.37 -9.84
CA TYR A 39 22.61 -13.12 -10.44
C TYR A 39 21.12 -12.92 -10.14
N ILE A 40 20.77 -11.66 -9.85
CA ILE A 40 19.38 -11.20 -9.75
C ILE A 40 19.06 -10.49 -11.06
N VAL A 41 18.05 -10.96 -11.78
CA VAL A 41 17.61 -10.35 -13.04
C VAL A 41 16.19 -9.81 -12.90
N PRO A 42 15.84 -8.68 -13.55
CA PRO A 42 14.48 -8.17 -13.54
C PRO A 42 13.48 -9.21 -14.07
N LYS A 43 12.30 -9.25 -13.46
CA LYS A 43 11.14 -9.99 -13.92
C LYS A 43 10.09 -8.98 -14.33
N ASP A 44 9.61 -9.10 -15.56
CA ASP A 44 8.56 -8.23 -16.04
C ASP A 44 7.23 -8.55 -15.34
N VAL A 45 6.73 -7.57 -14.61
CA VAL A 45 5.43 -7.57 -13.93
C VAL A 45 4.56 -6.39 -14.38
N SER A 46 5.01 -5.66 -15.40
CA SER A 46 4.46 -4.36 -15.81
C SER A 46 3.02 -4.50 -16.28
N ILE A 47 2.67 -5.59 -16.97
CA ILE A 47 1.29 -5.85 -17.42
C ILE A 47 0.30 -5.83 -16.24
N LYS A 48 0.64 -6.49 -15.13
CA LYS A 48 -0.23 -6.51 -13.94
C LYS A 48 -0.26 -5.17 -13.23
N ILE A 49 0.87 -4.46 -13.17
CA ILE A 49 0.92 -3.12 -12.57
C ILE A 49 0.07 -2.14 -13.38
N ASN A 50 0.24 -2.11 -14.70
CA ASN A 50 -0.52 -1.25 -15.61
C ASN A 50 -2.02 -1.56 -15.56
N LYS A 51 -2.38 -2.85 -15.44
CA LYS A 51 -3.78 -3.25 -15.22
C LYS A 51 -4.34 -2.65 -13.92
N ALA A 52 -3.60 -2.72 -12.82
CA ALA A 52 -4.03 -2.15 -11.54
C ALA A 52 -4.20 -0.62 -11.63
N ILE A 53 -3.24 0.07 -12.24
CA ILE A 53 -3.32 1.53 -12.48
C ILE A 53 -4.57 1.86 -13.31
N TRP A 54 -4.80 1.11 -14.39
CA TRP A 54 -5.96 1.32 -15.26
C TRP A 54 -7.28 1.11 -14.50
N GLU A 55 -7.44 0.03 -13.74
CA GLU A 55 -8.66 -0.21 -12.95
C GLU A 55 -8.94 0.93 -11.96
N LEU A 56 -7.90 1.46 -11.30
CA LEU A 56 -8.01 2.60 -10.40
C LEU A 56 -8.38 3.90 -11.13
N GLN A 57 -7.76 4.19 -12.27
CA GLN A 57 -8.07 5.36 -13.10
C GLN A 57 -9.52 5.34 -13.60
N GLN A 58 -10.04 4.16 -13.95
CA GLN A 58 -11.43 4.02 -14.38
C GLN A 58 -12.43 4.41 -13.29
N GLN A 59 -12.06 4.26 -12.02
CA GLN A 59 -12.88 4.60 -10.86
C GLN A 59 -12.66 6.03 -10.35
N HIS A 60 -11.44 6.54 -10.45
CA HIS A 60 -11.12 7.88 -9.95
C HIS A 60 -11.66 8.99 -10.86
N ARG A 61 -12.28 9.99 -10.25
CA ARG A 61 -12.73 11.22 -10.92
C ARG A 61 -12.28 12.40 -10.06
N GLY A 62 -11.45 13.28 -10.61
CA GLY A 62 -11.03 14.51 -9.94
C GLY A 62 -9.52 14.67 -9.89
N ASN A 63 -9.10 15.54 -8.97
CA ASN A 63 -7.70 15.83 -8.74
C ASN A 63 -7.13 14.88 -7.67
N PRO A 64 -5.82 14.60 -7.73
CA PRO A 64 -5.14 13.83 -6.69
C PRO A 64 -5.33 14.42 -5.30
N ILE A 65 -5.49 13.55 -4.32
CA ILE A 65 -5.58 13.92 -2.91
C ILE A 65 -4.22 14.47 -2.46
N ASP A 66 -4.23 15.69 -1.94
CA ASP A 66 -3.05 16.46 -1.51
C ASP A 66 -3.12 16.82 -0.01
N LEU A 67 -3.66 15.90 0.80
CA LEU A 67 -3.79 16.05 2.25
C LEU A 67 -3.47 14.72 2.95
N PRO A 68 -3.13 14.74 4.24
CA PRO A 68 -2.86 13.53 5.02
C PRO A 68 -4.08 12.59 5.05
N VAL A 69 -3.85 11.31 4.74
CA VAL A 69 -4.90 10.29 4.69
C VAL A 69 -4.61 9.07 5.54
N SER A 70 -5.70 8.42 5.95
CA SER A 70 -5.73 7.06 6.44
C SER A 70 -6.23 6.16 5.32
N VAL A 71 -5.51 5.07 5.04
CA VAL A 71 -5.91 4.07 4.04
C VAL A 71 -6.19 2.74 4.73
N GLU A 72 -7.36 2.19 4.48
CA GLU A 72 -7.77 0.87 4.95
C GLU A 72 -7.87 -0.06 3.75
N ILE A 73 -7.15 -1.18 3.81
CA ILE A 73 -7.02 -2.10 2.67
C ILE A 73 -7.41 -3.49 3.10
N LEU A 74 -8.39 -4.05 2.39
CA LEU A 74 -8.83 -5.42 2.53
C LEU A 74 -8.38 -6.25 1.33
N PHE A 75 -7.45 -7.17 1.56
CA PHE A 75 -7.02 -8.16 0.58
C PHE A 75 -7.92 -9.40 0.63
N ILE A 76 -8.61 -9.69 -0.47
CA ILE A 76 -9.37 -10.93 -0.65
C ILE A 76 -8.46 -11.91 -1.37
N LEU A 77 -8.07 -12.99 -0.69
CA LEU A 77 -7.12 -13.98 -1.16
C LEU A 77 -7.83 -15.29 -1.55
N PRO A 78 -7.54 -15.86 -2.73
CA PRO A 78 -8.20 -17.09 -3.17
C PRO A 78 -7.70 -18.33 -2.43
N ASP A 79 -6.53 -18.24 -1.81
CA ASP A 79 -5.82 -19.35 -1.19
C ASP A 79 -4.95 -18.89 0.00
N ARG A 80 -4.40 -19.86 0.73
CA ARG A 80 -3.52 -19.65 1.90
C ARG A 80 -2.04 -19.50 1.55
N ARG A 81 -1.67 -19.29 0.28
CA ARG A 81 -0.25 -19.07 -0.06
C ARG A 81 0.27 -17.85 0.69
N ARG A 82 1.48 -17.99 1.23
CA ARG A 82 2.18 -16.92 1.92
C ARG A 82 2.37 -15.75 0.96
N ARG A 83 1.87 -14.58 1.37
CA ARG A 83 1.96 -13.31 0.66
C ARG A 83 2.33 -12.25 1.69
N ASP A 84 3.39 -11.51 1.41
CA ASP A 84 3.83 -10.40 2.23
C ASP A 84 2.99 -9.17 1.85
N LEU A 85 2.01 -8.85 2.70
CA LEU A 85 1.02 -7.80 2.41
C LEU A 85 1.66 -6.41 2.30
N ASP A 86 2.72 -6.15 3.06
CA ASP A 86 3.52 -4.93 2.99
C ASP A 86 4.16 -4.75 1.61
N ASN A 87 4.67 -5.82 1.01
CA ASN A 87 5.24 -5.76 -0.33
C ASN A 87 4.17 -5.57 -1.42
N ILE A 88 2.95 -6.05 -1.19
CA ILE A 88 1.82 -5.77 -2.07
C ILE A 88 1.36 -4.32 -1.88
N MET A 89 1.28 -3.85 -0.64
CA MET A 89 0.93 -2.46 -0.30
C MET A 89 1.89 -1.47 -0.96
N LYS A 90 3.20 -1.72 -0.95
CA LYS A 90 4.17 -0.87 -1.67
C LYS A 90 3.86 -0.76 -3.17
N THR A 91 3.49 -1.87 -3.82
CA THR A 91 3.07 -1.82 -5.23
C THR A 91 1.75 -1.08 -5.38
N LEU A 92 0.80 -1.28 -4.47
CA LEU A 92 -0.50 -0.63 -4.50
C LEU A 92 -0.41 0.88 -4.29
N GLY A 93 0.44 1.33 -3.37
CA GLY A 93 0.79 2.74 -3.16
C GLY A 93 1.34 3.38 -4.43
N ASP A 94 2.36 2.76 -5.04
CA ASP A 94 2.88 3.19 -6.35
C ASP A 94 1.70 3.33 -7.36
N CYS A 95 0.81 2.33 -7.45
CA CYS A 95 -0.33 2.34 -8.37
C CYS A 95 -1.33 3.46 -8.09
N MET A 96 -1.64 3.75 -6.81
CA MET A 96 -2.56 4.84 -6.43
C MET A 96 -2.01 6.21 -6.83
N VAL A 97 -0.68 6.41 -6.71
CA VAL A 97 -0.01 7.64 -7.16
C VAL A 97 -0.07 7.76 -8.68
N TYR A 98 0.31 6.71 -9.41
CA TYR A 98 0.23 6.72 -10.89
C TYR A 98 -1.21 6.83 -11.42
N ALA A 99 -2.20 6.33 -10.68
CA ALA A 99 -3.61 6.48 -11.02
C ALA A 99 -4.15 7.89 -10.73
N GLY A 100 -3.36 8.76 -10.10
CA GLY A 100 -3.76 10.12 -9.74
C GLY A 100 -4.72 10.18 -8.56
N ILE A 101 -4.84 9.12 -7.75
CA ILE A 101 -5.73 9.10 -6.57
C ILE A 101 -5.11 9.90 -5.44
N ILE A 102 -3.83 9.66 -5.14
CA ILE A 102 -3.07 10.38 -4.12
C ILE A 102 -1.90 11.05 -4.84
N LYS A 103 -1.58 12.28 -4.48
CA LYS A 103 -0.47 13.03 -5.10
C LYS A 103 0.89 12.41 -4.80
N ASP A 104 1.08 11.91 -3.59
CA ASP A 104 2.33 11.34 -3.09
C ASP A 104 2.01 10.26 -2.03
N ASP A 105 2.74 9.14 -2.00
CA ASP A 105 2.51 8.07 -1.04
C ASP A 105 2.89 8.47 0.40
N ASN A 106 3.73 9.50 0.57
CA ASN A 106 4.04 10.11 1.87
C ASN A 106 2.83 10.75 2.56
N LEU A 107 1.73 10.99 1.83
CA LEU A 107 0.48 11.48 2.42
C LEU A 107 -0.29 10.38 3.17
N ILE A 108 0.13 9.12 3.09
CA ILE A 108 -0.48 8.00 3.83
C ILE A 108 0.11 7.95 5.25
N TYR A 109 -0.57 8.60 6.20
CA TYR A 109 -0.11 8.70 7.59
C TYR A 109 -0.53 7.50 8.43
N ARG A 110 -1.63 6.85 8.05
CA ARG A 110 -2.11 5.62 8.67
C ARG A 110 -2.47 4.61 7.59
N GLN A 111 -2.02 3.37 7.76
CA GLN A 111 -2.42 2.27 6.90
C GLN A 111 -2.87 1.07 7.73
N THR A 112 -3.99 0.48 7.37
CA THR A 112 -4.51 -0.77 7.95
C THR A 112 -4.56 -1.82 6.85
N LEU A 113 -3.87 -2.93 7.03
CA LEU A 113 -3.83 -4.03 6.06
C LEU A 113 -4.52 -5.26 6.65
N GLU A 114 -5.66 -5.62 6.07
CA GLU A 114 -6.40 -6.82 6.43
C GLU A 114 -6.40 -7.83 5.29
N LYS A 115 -6.51 -9.12 5.62
CA LYS A 115 -6.73 -10.16 4.61
C LYS A 115 -7.87 -11.09 5.01
N ARG A 116 -8.64 -11.52 4.02
CA ARG A 116 -9.62 -12.59 4.11
C ARG A 116 -9.30 -13.65 3.08
N ILE A 117 -9.50 -14.91 3.44
CA ILE A 117 -9.29 -16.04 2.53
C ILE A 117 -10.67 -16.54 2.11
N ILE A 118 -11.03 -16.31 0.85
CA ILE A 118 -12.31 -16.70 0.28
C ILE A 118 -12.00 -17.53 -0.96
N LYS A 119 -12.33 -18.82 -0.92
CA LYS A 119 -11.93 -19.77 -1.96
C LYS A 119 -12.53 -19.37 -3.30
N GLY A 120 -11.68 -19.18 -4.31
CA GLY A 120 -12.09 -18.82 -5.66
C GLY A 120 -12.24 -17.32 -5.92
N GLU A 121 -12.19 -16.49 -4.87
CA GLU A 121 -12.32 -15.05 -4.97
C GLU A 121 -10.97 -14.34 -4.80
N GLU A 122 -10.75 -13.29 -5.58
CA GLU A 122 -9.59 -12.42 -5.42
C GLU A 122 -9.93 -10.96 -5.62
N GLY A 123 -9.20 -10.08 -4.95
CA GLY A 123 -9.34 -8.66 -5.14
C GLY A 123 -8.78 -7.84 -3.99
N VAL A 124 -8.87 -6.52 -4.15
CA VAL A 124 -8.46 -5.55 -3.13
C VAL A 124 -9.56 -4.50 -3.01
N ILE A 125 -10.00 -4.23 -1.78
CA ILE A 125 -10.86 -3.08 -1.47
C ILE A 125 -10.01 -2.05 -0.74
N ILE A 126 -10.13 -0.79 -1.14
CA ILE A 126 -9.33 0.32 -0.63
C ILE A 126 -10.31 1.41 -0.20
N ASP A 127 -10.27 1.77 1.08
CA ASP A 127 -11.02 2.87 1.65
C ASP A 127 -10.02 3.96 2.10
N ILE A 128 -10.26 5.21 1.69
CA ILE A 128 -9.37 6.35 1.97
C ILE A 128 -10.16 7.42 2.72
N PHE A 129 -9.64 7.83 3.87
CA PHE A 129 -10.25 8.83 4.74
C PHE A 129 -9.25 9.96 5.03
N PRO A 130 -9.71 11.21 5.22
CA PRO A 130 -8.87 12.25 5.81
C PRO A 130 -8.28 11.82 7.15
N PHE A 131 -7.04 12.21 7.40
CA PHE A 131 -6.35 11.97 8.67
C PHE A 131 -6.16 13.29 9.42
N ASP A 132 -6.71 13.38 10.64
CA ASP A 132 -6.52 14.54 11.52
C ASP A 132 -5.29 14.34 12.41
N GLU A 133 -4.22 15.06 12.10
CA GLU A 133 -2.94 14.96 12.80
C GLU A 133 -2.95 15.61 14.20
N LYS A 134 -3.72 16.68 14.39
CA LYS A 134 -3.47 17.63 15.50
C LYS A 134 -3.74 17.03 16.87
N GLU A 135 -4.81 16.25 16.99
CA GLU A 135 -5.18 15.61 18.26
C GLU A 135 -4.26 14.41 18.58
N ILE A 136 -3.82 13.69 17.55
CA ILE A 136 -3.02 12.48 17.68
C ILE A 136 -1.61 12.83 18.17
N ASN A 137 -0.99 13.85 17.59
CA ASN A 137 0.38 14.24 17.92
C ASN A 137 0.55 14.59 19.40
N ARG A 138 -0.43 15.28 20.01
CA ARG A 138 -0.39 15.63 21.44
C ARG A 138 -0.37 14.38 22.32
N LYS A 139 -1.25 13.41 22.05
CA LYS A 139 -1.32 12.14 22.81
C LYS A 139 -0.06 11.28 22.65
N ILE A 140 0.54 11.28 21.45
CA ILE A 140 1.77 10.52 21.17
C ILE A 140 2.96 11.09 21.93
N ILE A 141 3.12 12.42 21.98
CA ILE A 141 4.23 13.09 22.68
C ILE A 141 4.22 12.70 24.17
N ASP A 142 3.06 12.75 24.82
CA ASP A 142 2.93 12.39 26.24
C ASP A 142 3.21 10.91 26.50
N LYS A 143 2.89 10.05 25.53
CA LYS A 143 3.18 8.62 25.61
C LYS A 143 4.67 8.34 25.40
N LEU A 144 5.30 9.03 24.46
CA LEU A 144 6.74 8.92 24.18
C LEU A 144 7.58 9.41 25.36
N LYS A 145 7.22 10.55 25.98
CA LYS A 145 7.88 11.04 27.20
C LYS A 145 7.84 9.98 28.31
N ARG A 146 6.67 9.42 28.58
CA ARG A 146 6.50 8.32 29.55
C ARG A 146 7.34 7.08 29.23
N TYR A 147 7.52 6.74 27.95
CA TYR A 147 8.39 5.62 27.58
C TYR A 147 9.87 5.93 27.78
N LYS A 148 10.30 7.16 27.49
CA LYS A 148 11.68 7.59 27.74
C LYS A 148 12.01 7.59 29.23
N GLU A 149 11.13 8.16 30.06
CA GLU A 149 11.26 8.15 31.52
C GLU A 149 11.44 6.73 32.08
N LYS A 150 10.65 5.75 31.60
CA LYS A 150 10.78 4.34 31.98
C LYS A 150 12.09 3.68 31.56
N ILE A 151 12.69 4.12 30.46
CA ILE A 151 13.97 3.57 29.96
C ILE A 151 15.14 4.20 30.73
N ASP A 152 15.04 5.50 31.03
CA ASP A 152 16.10 6.27 31.69
C ASP A 152 16.16 6.06 33.21
N GLY A 153 15.23 5.28 33.78
CA GLY A 153 15.33 4.77 35.15
C GLY A 153 14.94 5.74 36.26
N ILE A 154 13.96 6.63 36.01
CA ILE A 154 13.26 7.40 37.05
C ILE A 154 11.88 6.76 37.33
#